data_AF-A0A929KHN4-F1
#
_entry.id   AF-A0A929KHN4-F1
#
_cell.length_a   1.000
_cell.length_b   1.000
_cell.length_c   1.000
_cell.angle_alpha   90.00
_cell.angle_beta   90.00
_cell.angle_gamma   90.00
#
_symmetry.space_group_name_H-M   'P 1'
#
loop_
_entity.id
_entity.type
_entity.pdbx_description
1 polymer ?
#
loop_
_entity_poly.entity_id
_entity_poly.type
_entity_poly.pdbx_seq_one_letter_code
_entity_poly.pdbx_strand_id
1 'polypeptide(L)'
;MQRLVLLFVVMLSLCSCKSEVRFQASSPVFKTGDDLKWANKHHDDNSWKTDRDNKRDEVFWTRYHISLNSKTEVNKHLGLEVYAFGAFEVYWDGVKIGENGKFLLEASREVPGTYRSCYLLPDSLNSPGLHLLALRGTQYYKSDLHRSPGVRIEYYAESLTRPLIIASIMNLMAGVFLMVALYYLFLLINSNKKNHATLVFSITCFLFLLLLIAEYCKFYVDIPYPYFYTRLEIIGLLTFAIALLVPLYFSMQFNFNKKGWLIGILCCVLILVYLINYRRYDLTARILSGIMLLASMVVAVQAISNKEKGGVMILCGLMISFLINNILFYDFGIFICFTIIVLCMLYLHTIRAKEDDRAYQASLLLSSRLKLQLLKKNIQPHFIKNTLTSLIDWVEESPKQGVVFINALAAEFDLMNEISEATLIPISSEIALCKAHLLVMEFRKEIKYIWSDFGIEASEMIPPAILHTLLENGITHSMPFEEDKIYFELTFKRTENHRAYTFITKAKNRSGRSGKRGTGFQYVAARLTESYGDKWEFESGEIAVGWFVRININD
;
A
#
# COMPACT_ATOMS: atom_id res chain seq x y z
N MET A 1 10.29 19.12 -10.65
CA MET A 1 9.70 19.94 -9.58
C MET A 1 8.99 21.19 -10.11
N GLN A 2 9.63 22.04 -10.92
CA GLN A 2 9.03 23.26 -11.49
C GLN A 2 7.72 23.03 -12.28
N ARG A 3 7.63 21.97 -13.11
CA ARG A 3 6.40 21.66 -13.88
C ARG A 3 5.20 21.24 -13.01
N LEU A 4 5.47 20.63 -11.85
CA LEU A 4 4.43 20.14 -10.92
C LEU A 4 3.89 21.29 -10.06
N VAL A 5 4.78 22.20 -9.66
CA VAL A 5 4.41 23.47 -9.00
C VAL A 5 3.60 24.35 -9.95
N LEU A 6 3.97 24.43 -11.23
CA LEU A 6 3.21 25.18 -12.23
C LEU A 6 1.78 24.62 -12.39
N LEU A 7 1.64 23.30 -12.44
CA LEU A 7 0.33 22.63 -12.57
C LEU A 7 -0.54 22.84 -11.32
N PHE A 8 0.07 22.86 -10.14
CA PHE A 8 -0.59 23.16 -8.87
C PHE A 8 -1.01 24.64 -8.76
N VAL A 9 -0.18 25.56 -9.25
CA VAL A 9 -0.49 26.99 -9.34
C VAL A 9 -1.61 27.26 -10.35
N VAL A 10 -1.66 26.52 -11.46
CA VAL A 10 -2.76 26.59 -12.44
C VAL A 10 -4.07 26.03 -11.86
N MET A 11 -4.02 24.96 -11.07
CA MET A 11 -5.19 24.45 -10.35
C MET A 11 -5.72 25.44 -9.31
N LEU A 12 -4.82 26.14 -8.60
CA LEU A 12 -5.18 27.19 -7.64
C LEU A 12 -5.75 28.44 -8.32
N SER A 13 -5.25 28.83 -9.50
CA SER A 13 -5.76 29.99 -10.23
C SER A 13 -7.15 29.76 -10.83
N LEU A 14 -7.49 28.51 -11.16
CA LEU A 14 -8.83 28.13 -11.63
C LEU A 14 -9.91 28.17 -10.54
N CYS A 15 -9.53 28.24 -9.25
CA CYS A 15 -10.49 28.29 -8.14
C CYS A 15 -11.00 29.72 -7.82
N SER A 16 -10.42 30.76 -8.41
CA SER A 16 -10.83 32.15 -8.16
C SER A 16 -11.86 32.65 -9.18
N CYS A 17 -12.97 31.95 -9.35
CA CYS A 17 -14.13 32.48 -10.08
C CYS A 17 -15.04 33.24 -9.11
N LYS A 18 -14.83 34.56 -8.97
CA LYS A 18 -15.87 35.45 -8.43
C LYS A 18 -17.00 35.52 -9.47
N SER A 19 -18.24 35.26 -9.05
CA SER A 19 -19.41 35.52 -9.91
C SER A 19 -19.44 36.99 -10.29
N GLU A 20 -19.46 37.28 -11.58
CA GLU A 20 -19.57 38.65 -12.12
C GLU A 20 -20.97 39.24 -11.85
N VAL A 21 -21.99 38.37 -11.79
CA VAL A 21 -23.37 38.77 -11.48
C VAL A 21 -23.55 38.93 -9.98
N ARG A 22 -23.96 40.13 -9.55
CA ARG A 22 -24.27 40.44 -8.15
C ARG A 22 -25.77 40.54 -7.96
N PHE A 23 -26.32 39.61 -7.17
CA PHE A 23 -27.71 39.63 -6.75
C PHE A 23 -27.82 39.45 -5.24
N GLN A 24 -28.91 39.95 -4.66
CA GLN A 24 -29.29 39.69 -3.28
C GLN A 24 -30.67 39.05 -3.28
N ALA A 25 -30.81 37.85 -2.71
CA ALA A 25 -32.09 37.17 -2.56
C ALA A 25 -32.55 37.25 -1.10
N SER A 26 -33.84 37.51 -0.89
CA SER A 26 -34.48 37.40 0.43
C SER A 26 -34.56 35.94 0.89
N SER A 27 -34.85 35.74 2.18
CA SER A 27 -35.29 34.42 2.65
C SER A 27 -36.60 34.05 1.96
N PRO A 28 -36.80 32.77 1.60
CA PRO A 28 -38.06 32.33 1.03
C PRO A 28 -39.20 32.39 2.01
N VAL A 29 -40.38 32.69 1.49
CA VAL A 29 -41.65 32.54 2.20
C VAL A 29 -42.52 31.51 1.50
N PHE A 30 -43.33 30.78 2.29
CA PHE A 30 -44.09 29.61 1.89
C PHE A 30 -45.57 29.77 2.21
N LYS A 31 -46.41 29.27 1.30
CA LYS A 31 -47.85 29.17 1.50
C LYS A 31 -48.40 27.93 0.83
N THR A 32 -49.24 27.17 1.53
CA THR A 32 -49.93 26.01 0.97
C THR A 32 -51.23 26.44 0.29
N GLY A 33 -51.58 25.75 -0.79
CA GLY A 33 -52.74 26.04 -1.63
C GLY A 33 -52.35 26.29 -3.09
N ASP A 34 -53.36 26.46 -3.94
CA ASP A 34 -53.17 26.59 -5.37
C ASP A 34 -53.94 27.78 -5.96
N ASP A 35 -53.34 28.98 -5.92
CA ASP A 35 -53.88 30.18 -6.55
C ASP A 35 -52.82 30.86 -7.42
N LEU A 36 -53.06 30.90 -8.73
CA LEU A 36 -52.17 31.51 -9.72
C LEU A 36 -51.91 33.00 -9.47
N LYS A 37 -52.79 33.71 -8.74
CA LYS A 37 -52.57 35.12 -8.39
C LYS A 37 -51.31 35.30 -7.54
N TRP A 38 -50.86 34.26 -6.85
CA TRP A 38 -49.67 34.30 -6.01
C TRP A 38 -48.36 34.36 -6.81
N ALA A 39 -48.39 34.11 -8.13
CA ALA A 39 -47.25 34.36 -9.02
C ALA A 39 -46.98 35.85 -9.26
N ASN A 40 -47.99 36.72 -9.06
CA ASN A 40 -47.91 38.12 -9.42
C ASN A 40 -46.96 38.90 -8.48
N LYS A 41 -46.06 39.69 -9.07
CA LYS A 41 -45.12 40.59 -8.40
C LYS A 41 -45.75 41.47 -7.32
N HIS A 42 -46.98 41.94 -7.54
CA HIS A 42 -47.67 42.88 -6.65
C HIS A 42 -48.51 42.22 -5.56
N HIS A 43 -48.55 40.89 -5.49
CA HIS A 43 -49.28 40.21 -4.44
C HIS A 43 -48.54 40.32 -3.10
N ASP A 44 -49.24 40.67 -2.02
CA ASP A 44 -48.67 40.77 -0.67
C ASP A 44 -48.40 39.38 -0.08
N ASP A 45 -47.15 39.10 0.26
CA ASP A 45 -46.69 37.85 0.86
C ASP A 45 -46.18 38.00 2.31
N ASN A 46 -46.41 39.15 2.96
CA ASN A 46 -46.02 39.37 4.36
C ASN A 46 -46.68 38.40 5.36
N SER A 47 -47.83 37.83 5.00
CA SER A 47 -48.56 36.85 5.81
C SER A 47 -48.09 35.40 5.62
N TRP A 48 -47.12 35.16 4.73
CA TRP A 48 -46.64 33.81 4.40
C TRP A 48 -45.64 33.33 5.46
N LYS A 49 -45.58 32.00 5.65
CA LYS A 49 -44.70 31.40 6.65
C LYS A 49 -43.27 31.33 6.15
N THR A 50 -42.28 31.44 7.03
CA THR A 50 -40.86 31.21 6.68
C THR A 50 -40.50 29.73 6.61
N ASP A 51 -41.27 28.88 7.28
CA ASP A 51 -41.10 27.44 7.26
C ASP A 51 -42.08 26.77 6.30
N ARG A 52 -41.58 25.78 5.57
CA ARG A 52 -42.38 24.97 4.66
C ARG A 52 -43.09 23.88 5.45
N ASP A 53 -44.41 23.88 5.39
CA ASP A 53 -45.31 22.98 6.12
C ASP A 53 -46.32 22.36 5.14
N ASN A 54 -45.83 21.65 4.12
CA ASN A 54 -46.68 21.06 3.08
C ASN A 54 -46.86 19.56 3.30
N LYS A 55 -48.09 19.07 3.18
CA LYS A 55 -48.35 17.63 3.14
C LYS A 55 -47.97 17.06 1.78
N ARG A 56 -47.84 15.73 1.73
CA ARG A 56 -47.40 14.97 0.56
C ARG A 56 -48.15 15.28 -0.74
N ASP A 57 -49.44 15.57 -0.64
CA ASP A 57 -50.33 15.76 -1.79
C ASP A 57 -50.79 17.22 -1.97
N GLU A 58 -50.19 18.16 -1.23
CA GLU A 58 -50.58 19.57 -1.27
C GLU A 58 -49.63 20.38 -2.17
N VAL A 59 -50.22 21.20 -3.03
CA VAL A 59 -49.49 22.25 -3.76
C VAL A 59 -49.04 23.30 -2.76
N PHE A 60 -47.78 23.73 -2.91
CA PHE A 60 -47.22 24.83 -2.17
C PHE A 60 -46.62 25.85 -3.12
N TRP A 61 -46.59 27.10 -2.64
CA TRP A 61 -45.91 28.20 -3.28
C TRP A 61 -44.73 28.65 -2.44
N THR A 62 -43.66 29.04 -3.11
CA THR A 62 -42.49 29.68 -2.50
C THR A 62 -42.16 30.97 -3.23
N ARG A 63 -41.90 32.05 -2.50
CA ARG A 63 -41.55 33.35 -3.09
C ARG A 63 -40.19 33.85 -2.61
N TYR A 64 -39.42 34.42 -3.53
CA TYR A 64 -38.13 35.10 -3.29
C TYR A 64 -38.18 36.50 -3.88
N HIS A 65 -37.76 37.48 -3.09
CA HIS A 65 -37.47 38.82 -3.58
C HIS A 65 -36.00 38.91 -3.94
N ILE A 66 -35.70 39.22 -5.20
CA ILE A 66 -34.35 39.24 -5.74
C ILE A 66 -34.04 40.65 -6.22
N SER A 67 -33.00 41.27 -5.66
CA SER A 67 -32.46 42.54 -6.14
C SER A 67 -31.30 42.27 -7.09
N LEU A 68 -31.45 42.67 -8.35
CA LEU A 68 -30.41 42.62 -9.37
C LEU A 68 -29.66 43.96 -9.41
N ASN A 69 -28.36 43.93 -9.09
CA ASN A 69 -27.54 45.15 -8.96
C ASN A 69 -26.65 45.43 -10.19
N SER A 70 -26.43 44.44 -11.07
CA SER A 70 -25.56 44.58 -12.24
C SER A 70 -26.36 44.83 -13.51
N LYS A 71 -25.94 45.80 -14.33
CA LYS A 71 -26.37 45.87 -15.74
C LYS A 71 -25.83 44.64 -16.46
N THR A 72 -26.71 43.88 -17.10
CA THR A 72 -26.34 42.75 -17.95
C THR A 72 -25.41 43.22 -19.07
N GLU A 73 -24.28 42.55 -19.28
CA GLU A 73 -23.39 42.87 -20.39
C GLU A 73 -24.06 42.60 -21.75
N VAL A 74 -23.70 43.41 -22.75
CA VAL A 74 -24.20 43.25 -24.13
C VAL A 74 -23.78 41.86 -24.64
N ASN A 75 -24.75 41.08 -25.15
CA ASN A 75 -24.62 39.70 -25.65
C ASN A 75 -24.40 38.60 -24.59
N LYS A 76 -24.59 38.87 -23.30
CA LYS A 76 -24.67 37.81 -22.28
C LYS A 76 -26.09 37.73 -21.72
N HIS A 77 -26.66 36.53 -21.70
CA HIS A 77 -27.99 36.30 -21.14
C HIS A 77 -27.89 35.80 -19.69
N LEU A 78 -28.77 36.28 -18.82
CA LEU A 78 -28.87 35.78 -17.46
C LEU A 78 -29.58 34.42 -17.43
N GLY A 79 -29.09 33.54 -16.56
CA GLY A 79 -29.69 32.26 -16.24
C GLY A 79 -30.13 32.24 -14.78
N LEU A 80 -31.25 31.59 -14.52
CA LEU A 80 -31.75 31.29 -13.18
C LEU A 80 -31.56 29.81 -12.88
N GLU A 81 -30.74 29.51 -11.88
CA GLU A 81 -30.61 28.17 -11.32
C GLU A 81 -31.50 28.02 -10.09
N VAL A 82 -32.33 26.98 -10.09
CA VAL A 82 -33.19 26.62 -8.97
C VAL A 82 -32.75 25.26 -8.42
N TYR A 83 -32.46 25.22 -7.11
CA TYR A 83 -32.05 24.04 -6.36
C TYR A 83 -33.16 23.64 -5.40
N ALA A 84 -34.09 22.80 -5.84
CA ALA A 84 -35.25 22.43 -5.04
C ALA A 84 -35.60 20.95 -5.22
N PHE A 85 -36.31 20.39 -4.24
CA PHE A 85 -36.91 19.06 -4.35
C PHE A 85 -38.41 19.21 -4.62
N GLY A 86 -38.93 18.25 -5.39
CA GLY A 86 -40.31 18.28 -5.87
C GLY A 86 -40.41 18.59 -7.36
N ALA A 87 -41.63 18.56 -7.87
CA ALA A 87 -41.98 19.04 -9.18
C ALA A 87 -42.53 20.46 -9.06
N PHE A 88 -42.02 21.41 -9.86
CA PHE A 88 -42.39 22.81 -9.73
C PHE A 88 -42.40 23.56 -11.06
N GLU A 89 -43.31 24.53 -11.17
CA GLU A 89 -43.32 25.59 -12.16
C GLU A 89 -42.58 26.81 -11.62
N VAL A 90 -41.85 27.49 -12.50
CA VAL A 90 -41.04 28.66 -12.15
C VAL A 90 -41.62 29.90 -12.82
N TYR A 91 -41.94 30.90 -12.01
CA TYR A 91 -42.48 32.18 -12.43
C TYR A 91 -41.53 33.32 -12.05
N TRP A 92 -41.24 34.20 -13.00
CA TRP A 92 -40.42 35.39 -12.82
C TRP A 92 -41.26 36.63 -13.12
N ASP A 93 -41.44 37.51 -12.13
CA ASP A 93 -42.32 38.68 -12.19
C ASP A 93 -43.74 38.35 -12.72
N GLY A 94 -44.25 37.15 -12.38
CA GLY A 94 -45.56 36.64 -12.82
C GLY A 94 -45.56 35.92 -14.18
N VAL A 95 -44.45 35.89 -14.91
CA VAL A 95 -44.33 35.18 -16.19
C VAL A 95 -43.74 33.78 -15.97
N LYS A 96 -44.41 32.73 -16.45
CA LYS A 96 -43.87 31.35 -16.40
C LYS A 96 -42.63 31.25 -17.30
N ILE A 97 -41.48 30.93 -16.72
CA ILE A 97 -40.19 30.79 -17.44
C ILE A 97 -39.74 29.35 -17.61
N GLY A 98 -40.33 28.39 -16.87
CA GLY A 98 -40.02 26.98 -17.04
C GLY A 98 -40.70 26.07 -16.02
N GLU A 99 -40.39 24.79 -16.10
CA GLU A 99 -40.88 23.74 -15.20
C GLU A 99 -39.80 22.67 -14.95
N ASN A 100 -39.84 22.07 -13.77
CA ASN A 100 -39.02 20.94 -13.36
C ASN A 100 -39.92 19.79 -12.92
N GLY A 101 -39.92 18.69 -13.67
CA GLY A 101 -40.90 17.63 -13.48
C GLY A 101 -42.33 18.08 -13.82
N LYS A 102 -43.32 17.29 -13.41
CA LYS A 102 -44.74 17.63 -13.56
C LYS A 102 -45.49 17.29 -12.28
N PHE A 103 -45.99 18.33 -11.60
CA PHE A 103 -46.89 18.16 -10.46
C PHE A 103 -48.32 17.95 -10.95
N LEU A 104 -49.16 17.38 -10.09
CA LEU A 104 -50.40 16.75 -10.52
C LEU A 104 -51.65 17.38 -9.95
N LEU A 105 -52.58 17.73 -10.85
CA LEU A 105 -53.94 18.18 -10.52
C LEU A 105 -54.97 17.02 -10.62
N GLU A 106 -54.71 15.94 -11.37
CA GLU A 106 -55.74 14.90 -11.69
C GLU A 106 -55.26 13.42 -11.71
N ALA A 107 -54.10 13.09 -12.27
CA ALA A 107 -53.52 11.73 -12.24
C ALA A 107 -52.77 11.40 -10.93
N SER A 108 -52.72 10.12 -10.59
CA SER A 108 -52.40 9.62 -9.26
C SER A 108 -50.90 9.59 -8.85
N ARG A 109 -49.94 10.15 -9.62
CA ARG A 109 -48.48 10.14 -9.30
C ARG A 109 -47.63 11.25 -9.95
N GLU A 110 -47.03 12.13 -9.14
CA GLU A 110 -46.05 13.15 -9.56
C GLU A 110 -44.94 12.58 -10.47
N VAL A 111 -44.60 13.28 -11.56
CA VAL A 111 -43.39 13.02 -12.34
C VAL A 111 -42.25 13.83 -11.72
N PRO A 112 -41.30 13.20 -10.99
CA PRO A 112 -40.31 13.93 -10.22
C PRO A 112 -39.34 14.69 -11.14
N GLY A 113 -39.07 15.94 -10.79
CA GLY A 113 -37.99 16.73 -11.40
C GLY A 113 -36.60 16.33 -10.90
N THR A 114 -35.58 17.05 -11.37
CA THR A 114 -34.20 16.93 -10.87
C THR A 114 -33.99 17.86 -9.67
N TYR A 115 -32.86 17.71 -8.95
CA TYR A 115 -32.56 18.58 -7.81
C TYR A 115 -32.07 19.99 -8.21
N ARG A 116 -31.66 20.17 -9.47
CA ARG A 116 -31.11 21.41 -10.03
C ARG A 116 -31.66 21.59 -11.43
N SER A 117 -32.25 22.74 -11.69
CA SER A 117 -32.76 23.13 -13.00
C SER A 117 -32.23 24.52 -13.35
N CYS A 118 -31.91 24.75 -14.62
CA CYS A 118 -31.43 26.03 -15.12
C CYS A 118 -32.37 26.56 -16.19
N TYR A 119 -32.76 27.83 -16.09
CA TYR A 119 -33.70 28.50 -16.98
C TYR A 119 -33.08 29.77 -17.55
N LEU A 120 -33.32 30.04 -18.82
CA LEU A 120 -32.93 31.30 -19.45
C LEU A 120 -33.89 32.41 -18.99
N LEU A 121 -33.36 33.51 -18.46
CA LEU A 121 -34.17 34.68 -18.13
C LEU A 121 -34.42 35.50 -19.40
N PRO A 122 -35.68 35.80 -19.76
CA PRO A 122 -35.98 36.64 -20.92
C PRO A 122 -35.33 38.02 -20.80
N ASP A 123 -34.79 38.54 -21.92
CA ASP A 123 -34.11 39.84 -21.92
C ASP A 123 -35.04 41.01 -21.56
N SER A 124 -36.35 40.85 -21.76
CA SER A 124 -37.36 41.83 -21.34
C SER A 124 -37.56 41.90 -19.83
N LEU A 125 -37.10 40.90 -19.06
CA LEU A 125 -37.35 40.75 -17.62
C LEU A 125 -36.06 40.76 -16.78
N ASN A 126 -34.92 41.12 -17.38
CA ASN A 126 -33.60 41.07 -16.75
C ASN A 126 -33.06 42.45 -16.32
N SER A 127 -33.92 43.47 -16.28
CA SER A 127 -33.56 44.84 -15.91
C SER A 127 -32.99 44.93 -14.49
N PRO A 128 -32.10 45.88 -14.16
CA PRO A 128 -31.70 46.11 -12.77
C PRO A 128 -32.89 46.54 -11.91
N GLY A 129 -33.03 45.97 -10.71
CA GLY A 129 -34.13 46.30 -9.80
C GLY A 129 -34.61 45.12 -8.96
N LEU A 130 -35.76 45.31 -8.31
CA LEU A 130 -36.42 44.29 -7.51
C LEU A 130 -37.26 43.39 -8.41
N HIS A 131 -37.05 42.08 -8.31
CA HIS A 131 -37.80 41.05 -9.01
C HIS A 131 -38.41 40.06 -8.03
N LEU A 132 -39.52 39.46 -8.43
CA LEU A 132 -40.16 38.37 -7.72
C LEU A 132 -39.93 37.06 -8.46
N LEU A 133 -39.36 36.08 -7.77
CA LEU A 133 -39.35 34.68 -8.19
C LEU A 133 -40.41 33.92 -7.37
N ALA A 134 -41.36 33.30 -8.05
CA ALA A 134 -42.36 32.44 -7.44
C ALA A 134 -42.23 31.00 -7.99
N LEU A 135 -42.21 30.03 -7.09
CA LEU A 135 -42.21 28.60 -7.38
C LEU A 135 -43.54 28.01 -6.96
N ARG A 136 -44.23 27.32 -7.87
CA ARG A 136 -45.48 26.59 -7.59
C ARG A 136 -45.20 25.11 -7.78
N GLY A 137 -45.37 24.28 -6.76
CA GLY A 137 -45.02 22.87 -6.89
C GLY A 137 -45.55 21.93 -5.82
N THR A 138 -45.20 20.66 -5.95
CA THR A 138 -45.49 19.58 -5.00
C THR A 138 -44.22 18.80 -4.68
N GLN A 139 -44.19 18.12 -3.53
CA GLN A 139 -43.12 17.19 -3.17
C GLN A 139 -43.74 15.87 -2.68
N TYR A 140 -44.15 15.04 -3.64
CA TYR A 140 -44.83 13.77 -3.37
C TYR A 140 -43.92 12.68 -2.80
N TYR A 141 -42.66 12.64 -3.24
CA TYR A 141 -41.67 11.68 -2.74
C TYR A 141 -40.83 12.33 -1.65
N LYS A 142 -40.43 11.56 -0.63
CA LYS A 142 -39.52 12.05 0.43
C LYS A 142 -40.01 13.36 1.07
N SER A 143 -41.31 13.48 1.35
CA SER A 143 -41.94 14.69 1.90
C SER A 143 -41.44 15.05 3.30
N ASP A 144 -40.81 14.10 4.02
CA ASP A 144 -40.15 14.32 5.30
C ASP A 144 -38.88 15.19 5.18
N LEU A 145 -38.27 15.22 3.99
CA LEU A 145 -37.01 15.93 3.75
C LEU A 145 -37.28 17.38 3.33
N HIS A 146 -37.17 18.27 4.31
CA HIS A 146 -37.33 19.71 4.15
C HIS A 146 -36.01 20.35 3.73
N ARG A 147 -35.91 20.70 2.45
CA ARG A 147 -34.80 21.52 1.93
C ARG A 147 -35.38 22.80 1.36
N SER A 148 -34.99 23.92 1.93
CA SER A 148 -35.37 25.24 1.41
C SER A 148 -34.82 25.39 -0.02
N PRO A 149 -35.62 25.82 -1.00
CA PRO A 149 -35.14 25.99 -2.35
C PRO A 149 -33.96 27.00 -2.38
N GLY A 150 -32.90 26.64 -3.08
CA GLY A 150 -31.77 27.53 -3.33
C GLY A 150 -31.94 28.20 -4.68
N VAL A 151 -31.50 29.46 -4.81
CA VAL A 151 -31.56 30.19 -6.07
C VAL A 151 -30.20 30.80 -6.35
N ARG A 152 -29.76 30.73 -7.61
CA ARG A 152 -28.56 31.38 -8.08
C ARG A 152 -28.79 32.01 -9.44
N ILE A 153 -28.28 33.23 -9.63
CA ILE A 153 -28.30 33.92 -10.92
C ILE A 153 -26.86 34.10 -11.39
N GLU A 154 -26.55 33.56 -12.55
CA GLU A 154 -25.27 33.66 -13.24
C GLU A 154 -25.54 33.81 -14.74
N TYR A 155 -24.52 34.02 -15.58
CA TYR A 155 -24.72 33.99 -17.02
C TYR A 155 -25.10 32.58 -17.49
N TYR A 156 -26.12 32.47 -18.34
CA TYR A 156 -26.72 31.18 -18.71
C TYR A 156 -25.69 30.23 -19.35
N ALA A 157 -24.84 30.73 -20.25
CA ALA A 157 -23.79 29.94 -20.86
C ALA A 157 -22.74 29.44 -19.84
N GLU A 158 -22.40 30.24 -18.84
CA GLU A 158 -21.45 29.87 -17.79
C GLU A 158 -22.05 28.82 -16.84
N SER A 159 -23.33 28.96 -16.49
CA SER A 159 -24.08 28.00 -15.67
C SER A 159 -24.11 26.59 -16.28
N LEU A 160 -24.18 26.51 -17.61
CA LEU A 160 -24.14 25.25 -18.37
C LEU A 160 -22.70 24.72 -18.55
N THR A 161 -21.74 25.58 -18.88
CA THR A 161 -20.37 25.15 -19.25
C THR A 161 -19.48 24.87 -18.05
N ARG A 162 -19.56 25.66 -16.96
CA ARG A 162 -18.69 25.52 -15.79
C ARG A 162 -18.76 24.12 -15.14
N PRO A 163 -19.95 23.50 -14.93
CA PRO A 163 -20.02 22.15 -14.40
C PRO A 163 -19.36 21.11 -15.32
N LEU A 164 -19.49 21.26 -16.65
CA LEU A 164 -18.89 20.35 -17.63
C LEU A 164 -17.36 20.46 -17.62
N ILE A 165 -16.81 21.67 -17.51
CA ILE A 165 -15.36 21.89 -17.38
C ILE A 165 -14.84 21.20 -16.12
N ILE A 166 -15.50 21.43 -14.97
CA ILE A 166 -15.11 20.80 -13.70
C ILE A 166 -15.18 19.27 -13.81
N ALA A 167 -16.26 18.73 -14.35
CA ALA A 167 -16.44 17.29 -14.48
C ALA A 167 -15.41 16.66 -15.44
N SER A 168 -14.98 17.37 -16.50
CA SER A 168 -13.93 16.88 -17.40
C SER A 168 -12.57 16.72 -16.70
N ILE A 169 -12.19 17.67 -15.85
CA ILE A 169 -10.96 17.59 -15.03
C ILE A 169 -11.05 16.40 -14.06
N MET A 170 -12.21 16.22 -13.43
CA MET A 170 -12.44 15.14 -12.46
C MET A 170 -12.42 13.77 -13.13
N ASN A 171 -12.93 13.65 -14.35
CA ASN A 171 -12.84 12.43 -15.15
C ASN A 171 -11.40 12.10 -15.57
N LEU A 172 -10.58 13.10 -15.90
CA LEU A 172 -9.16 12.87 -16.19
C LEU A 172 -8.47 12.26 -14.96
N MET A 173 -8.71 12.82 -13.78
CA MET A 173 -8.18 12.30 -12.52
C MET A 173 -8.72 10.90 -12.20
N ALA A 174 -10.01 10.64 -12.44
CA ALA A 174 -10.61 9.31 -12.31
C ALA A 174 -9.90 8.29 -13.23
N GLY A 175 -9.60 8.68 -14.48
CA GLY A 175 -8.82 7.87 -15.41
C GLY A 175 -7.41 7.53 -14.90
N VAL A 176 -6.73 8.49 -14.25
CA VAL A 176 -5.43 8.24 -13.60
C VAL A 176 -5.57 7.18 -12.49
N PHE A 177 -6.59 7.29 -11.63
CA PHE A 177 -6.82 6.29 -10.59
C PHE A 177 -7.17 4.91 -11.15
N LEU A 178 -7.94 4.84 -12.24
CA LEU A 178 -8.21 3.57 -12.94
C LEU A 178 -6.92 2.94 -13.47
N MET A 179 -6.07 3.72 -14.15
CA MET A 179 -4.80 3.23 -14.69
C MET A 179 -3.88 2.70 -13.58
N VAL A 180 -3.77 3.43 -12.47
CA VAL A 180 -2.99 2.98 -11.30
C VAL A 180 -3.59 1.72 -10.68
N ALA A 181 -4.91 1.66 -10.48
CA ALA A 181 -5.58 0.50 -9.92
C ALA A 181 -5.33 -0.77 -10.76
N LEU A 182 -5.49 -0.67 -12.09
CA LEU A 182 -5.28 -1.79 -13.02
C LEU A 182 -3.81 -2.20 -13.09
N TYR A 183 -2.88 -1.25 -13.14
CA TYR A 183 -1.44 -1.53 -13.16
C TYR A 183 -1.01 -2.38 -11.95
N TYR A 184 -1.40 -1.97 -10.75
CA TYR A 184 -1.03 -2.70 -9.53
C TYR A 184 -1.80 -4.00 -9.35
N LEU A 185 -3.02 -4.11 -9.89
CA LEU A 185 -3.74 -5.37 -9.95
C LEU A 185 -3.01 -6.38 -10.86
N PHE A 186 -2.59 -5.94 -12.05
CA PHE A 186 -1.83 -6.78 -12.99
C PHE A 186 -0.49 -7.21 -12.40
N LEU A 187 0.22 -6.30 -11.73
CA LEU A 187 1.47 -6.61 -11.02
C LEU A 187 1.24 -7.69 -9.96
N LEU A 188 0.15 -7.60 -9.18
CA LEU A 188 -0.19 -8.61 -8.19
C LEU A 188 -0.49 -9.98 -8.81
N ILE A 189 -1.21 -10.01 -9.94
CA ILE A 189 -1.54 -11.26 -10.66
C ILE A 189 -0.27 -11.93 -11.19
N ASN A 190 0.68 -11.15 -11.71
CA ASN A 190 1.91 -11.66 -12.32
C ASN A 190 3.07 -11.86 -11.33
N SER A 191 2.89 -11.50 -10.05
CA SER A 191 3.94 -11.63 -9.03
C SER A 191 3.90 -13.00 -8.35
N ASN A 192 5.05 -13.67 -8.27
CA ASN A 192 5.22 -14.92 -7.52
C ASN A 192 5.02 -14.75 -6.00
N LYS A 193 5.19 -13.52 -5.47
CA LYS A 193 4.90 -13.18 -4.08
C LYS A 193 3.67 -12.27 -4.03
N LYS A 194 2.57 -12.77 -3.47
CA LYS A 194 1.35 -11.97 -3.25
C LYS A 194 1.56 -11.01 -2.09
N ASN A 195 1.84 -9.74 -2.40
CA ASN A 195 1.92 -8.68 -1.40
C ASN A 195 0.53 -8.09 -1.14
N HIS A 196 -0.06 -8.40 0.03
CA HIS A 196 -1.38 -7.88 0.41
C HIS A 196 -1.44 -6.35 0.48
N ALA A 197 -0.34 -5.65 0.76
CA ALA A 197 -0.31 -4.18 0.75
C ALA A 197 -0.56 -3.62 -0.66
N THR A 198 -0.06 -4.30 -1.70
CA THR A 198 -0.30 -3.93 -3.10
C THR A 198 -1.76 -4.15 -3.50
N LEU A 199 -2.41 -5.20 -2.98
CA LEU A 199 -3.85 -5.41 -3.17
C LEU A 199 -4.67 -4.28 -2.53
N VAL A 200 -4.39 -3.94 -1.26
CA VAL A 200 -5.07 -2.84 -0.57
C VAL A 200 -4.89 -1.52 -1.33
N PHE A 201 -3.69 -1.26 -1.86
CA PHE A 201 -3.42 -0.08 -2.67
C PHE A 201 -4.28 -0.02 -3.95
N SER A 202 -4.33 -1.13 -4.71
CA SER A 202 -5.14 -1.23 -5.93
C SER A 202 -6.64 -1.03 -5.64
N ILE A 203 -7.17 -1.68 -4.60
CA ILE A 203 -8.56 -1.51 -4.16
C ILE A 203 -8.83 -0.06 -3.75
N THR A 204 -7.92 0.58 -3.01
CA THR A 204 -8.08 1.98 -2.59
C THR A 204 -8.14 2.93 -3.80
N CYS A 205 -7.28 2.73 -4.82
CA CYS A 205 -7.33 3.51 -6.05
C CYS A 205 -8.64 3.29 -6.82
N PHE A 206 -9.15 2.05 -6.86
CA PHE A 206 -10.43 1.75 -7.48
C PHE A 206 -11.61 2.39 -6.74
N LEU A 207 -11.56 2.45 -5.41
CA LEU A 207 -12.57 3.14 -4.62
C LEU A 207 -12.53 4.67 -4.83
N PHE A 208 -11.36 5.28 -4.99
CA PHE A 208 -11.25 6.69 -5.37
C PHE A 208 -11.89 6.98 -6.73
N LEU A 209 -11.69 6.08 -7.71
CA LEU A 209 -12.39 6.13 -9.01
C LEU A 209 -13.92 6.09 -8.83
N LEU A 210 -14.42 5.10 -8.08
CA LEU A 210 -15.87 4.96 -7.85
C LEU A 210 -16.45 6.18 -7.13
N LEU A 211 -15.71 6.73 -6.16
CA LEU A 211 -16.12 7.93 -5.42
C LEU A 211 -16.24 9.15 -6.34
N LEU A 212 -15.28 9.35 -7.23
CA LEU A 212 -15.32 10.43 -8.24
C LEU A 212 -16.51 10.27 -9.20
N ILE A 213 -16.73 9.06 -9.70
CA ILE A 213 -17.88 8.77 -10.57
C ILE A 213 -19.18 9.06 -9.83
N ALA A 214 -19.32 8.60 -8.58
CA ALA A 214 -20.53 8.81 -7.78
C ALA A 214 -20.79 10.29 -7.46
N GLU A 215 -19.76 11.11 -7.26
CA GLU A 215 -19.90 12.54 -6.98
C GLU A 215 -20.30 13.35 -8.24
N TYR A 216 -19.66 13.05 -9.38
CA TYR A 216 -19.80 13.84 -10.60
C TYR A 216 -20.80 13.27 -11.62
N CYS A 217 -21.38 12.07 -11.39
CA CYS A 217 -22.40 11.50 -12.28
C CYS A 217 -23.63 12.42 -12.48
N LYS A 218 -23.92 13.27 -11.48
CA LYS A 218 -25.02 14.25 -11.47
C LYS A 218 -24.93 15.31 -12.59
N PHE A 219 -23.81 15.42 -13.27
CA PHE A 219 -23.62 16.33 -14.41
C PHE A 219 -23.80 15.64 -15.77
N TYR A 220 -23.86 14.31 -15.81
CA TYR A 220 -24.02 13.52 -17.03
C TYR A 220 -25.41 12.89 -17.14
N VAL A 221 -26.02 12.59 -15.98
CA VAL A 221 -27.29 11.89 -15.89
C VAL A 221 -28.25 12.73 -15.08
N ASP A 222 -29.44 12.94 -15.61
CA ASP A 222 -30.54 13.54 -14.87
C ASP A 222 -30.98 12.59 -13.76
N ILE A 223 -30.69 12.99 -12.51
CA ILE A 223 -31.05 12.21 -11.33
C ILE A 223 -32.34 12.81 -10.77
N PRO A 224 -33.47 12.08 -10.82
CA PRO A 224 -34.69 12.50 -10.17
C PRO A 224 -34.43 12.71 -8.67
N TYR A 225 -35.01 13.77 -8.10
CA TYR A 225 -34.75 14.13 -6.71
C TYR A 225 -34.98 13.00 -5.68
N PRO A 226 -35.89 12.01 -5.86
CA PRO A 226 -36.04 10.91 -4.90
C PRO A 226 -34.79 10.04 -4.72
N TYR A 227 -33.96 9.94 -5.77
CA TYR A 227 -32.73 9.15 -5.77
C TYR A 227 -31.48 9.96 -5.37
N PHE A 228 -31.63 11.27 -5.15
CA PHE A 228 -30.53 12.16 -4.79
C PHE A 228 -29.81 11.70 -3.51
N TYR A 229 -30.57 11.26 -2.49
CA TYR A 229 -30.01 10.78 -1.23
C TYR A 229 -29.37 9.40 -1.35
N THR A 230 -29.88 8.52 -2.21
CA THR A 230 -29.24 7.22 -2.50
C THR A 230 -27.82 7.42 -3.03
N ARG A 231 -27.62 8.42 -3.91
CA ARG A 231 -26.28 8.78 -4.37
C ARG A 231 -25.37 9.24 -3.22
N LEU A 232 -25.87 10.09 -2.33
CA LEU A 232 -25.10 10.56 -1.16
C LEU A 232 -24.77 9.42 -0.17
N GLU A 233 -25.64 8.43 -0.03
CA GLU A 233 -25.36 7.23 0.76
C GLU A 233 -24.22 6.41 0.16
N ILE A 234 -24.21 6.22 -1.17
CA ILE A 234 -23.11 5.54 -1.89
C ILE A 234 -21.79 6.28 -1.66
N ILE A 235 -21.78 7.61 -1.81
CA ILE A 235 -20.59 8.46 -1.55
C ILE A 235 -20.11 8.26 -0.11
N GLY A 236 -21.02 8.24 0.87
CA GLY A 236 -20.70 8.01 2.28
C GLY A 236 -20.07 6.64 2.54
N LEU A 237 -20.61 5.57 1.96
CA LEU A 237 -20.07 4.21 2.08
C LEU A 237 -18.69 4.07 1.43
N LEU A 238 -18.50 4.65 0.25
CA LEU A 238 -17.20 4.68 -0.43
C LEU A 238 -16.17 5.46 0.41
N THR A 239 -16.56 6.62 0.94
CA THR A 239 -15.70 7.42 1.84
C THR A 239 -15.33 6.65 3.10
N PHE A 240 -16.27 5.91 3.69
CA PHE A 240 -16.01 5.05 4.85
C PHE A 240 -14.98 3.96 4.53
N ALA A 241 -15.14 3.25 3.40
CA ALA A 241 -14.21 2.21 2.98
C ALA A 241 -12.79 2.76 2.75
N ILE A 242 -12.67 3.91 2.08
CA ILE A 242 -11.40 4.61 1.86
C ILE A 242 -10.78 5.03 3.20
N ALA A 243 -11.59 5.58 4.11
CA ALA A 243 -11.13 6.04 5.42
C ALA A 243 -10.53 4.91 6.27
N LEU A 244 -10.96 3.67 6.03
CA LEU A 244 -10.42 2.46 6.66
C LEU A 244 -9.15 1.94 5.95
N LEU A 245 -9.18 1.87 4.62
CA LEU A 245 -8.11 1.24 3.83
C LEU A 245 -6.84 2.08 3.74
N VAL A 246 -6.95 3.41 3.76
CA VAL A 246 -5.77 4.31 3.67
C VAL A 246 -4.83 4.14 4.89
N PRO A 247 -5.32 4.22 6.14
CA PRO A 247 -4.48 3.92 7.31
C PRO A 247 -4.01 2.47 7.35
N LEU A 248 -4.85 1.52 6.90
CA LEU A 248 -4.46 0.10 6.79
C LEU A 248 -3.24 -0.06 5.88
N TYR A 249 -3.27 0.53 4.69
CA TYR A 249 -2.16 0.50 3.74
C TYR A 249 -0.86 1.01 4.40
N PHE A 250 -0.89 2.20 5.01
CA PHE A 250 0.29 2.73 5.68
C PHE A 250 0.77 1.83 6.82
N SER A 251 -0.15 1.24 7.60
CA SER A 251 0.19 0.33 8.70
C SER A 251 0.73 -1.04 8.26
N MET A 252 0.49 -1.44 7.01
CA MET A 252 1.07 -2.64 6.41
C MET A 252 2.45 -2.33 5.84
N GLN A 253 2.61 -1.12 5.30
CA GLN A 253 3.82 -0.71 4.61
C GLN A 253 4.91 -0.25 5.58
N PHE A 254 4.54 0.35 6.71
CA PHE A 254 5.38 0.53 7.89
C PHE A 254 5.13 -0.68 8.81
N ASN A 255 6.16 -1.33 9.35
CA ASN A 255 5.99 -2.57 10.14
C ASN A 255 5.34 -2.31 11.51
N PHE A 256 4.08 -1.87 11.51
CA PHE A 256 3.38 -1.38 12.69
C PHE A 256 2.83 -2.55 13.52
N ASN A 257 3.46 -2.79 14.67
CA ASN A 257 3.19 -3.96 15.53
C ASN A 257 1.72 -4.07 16.01
N LYS A 258 0.98 -2.96 16.14
CA LYS A 258 -0.40 -2.94 16.68
C LYS A 258 -1.48 -2.69 15.63
N LYS A 259 -1.22 -3.06 14.36
CA LYS A 259 -2.11 -2.73 13.23
C LYS A 259 -3.55 -3.25 13.40
N GLY A 260 -3.73 -4.45 13.96
CA GLY A 260 -5.06 -5.01 14.20
C GLY A 260 -5.89 -4.17 15.18
N TRP A 261 -5.28 -3.68 16.25
CA TRP A 261 -5.96 -2.85 17.25
C TRP A 261 -6.31 -1.46 16.70
N LEU A 262 -5.37 -0.85 15.96
CA LEU A 262 -5.61 0.42 15.28
C LEU A 262 -6.83 0.34 14.34
N ILE A 263 -6.89 -0.71 13.52
CA ILE A 263 -7.98 -0.90 12.55
C ILE A 263 -9.30 -1.25 13.23
N GLY A 264 -9.28 -2.05 14.29
CA GLY A 264 -10.48 -2.33 15.10
C GLY A 264 -11.07 -1.05 15.69
N ILE A 265 -10.25 -0.22 16.33
CA ILE A 265 -10.68 1.08 16.89
C ILE A 265 -11.17 1.99 15.79
N LEU A 266 -10.40 2.12 14.70
CA LEU A 266 -10.76 2.99 13.58
C LEU A 266 -12.13 2.58 13.01
N CYS A 267 -12.38 1.29 12.81
CA CYS A 267 -13.66 0.78 12.35
C CYS A 267 -14.80 1.17 13.30
N CYS A 268 -14.64 0.94 14.61
CA CYS A 268 -15.65 1.33 15.60
C CYS A 268 -15.92 2.84 15.61
N VAL A 269 -14.88 3.67 15.54
CA VAL A 269 -15.01 5.14 15.52
C VAL A 269 -15.71 5.60 14.25
N LEU A 270 -15.33 5.08 13.08
CA LEU A 270 -15.96 5.45 11.81
C LEU A 270 -17.44 5.02 11.78
N ILE A 271 -17.79 3.85 12.33
CA ILE A 271 -19.18 3.38 12.44
C ILE A 271 -19.96 4.33 13.37
N LEU A 272 -19.41 4.66 14.54
CA LEU A 272 -20.04 5.57 15.49
C LEU A 272 -20.32 6.94 14.86
N VAL A 273 -19.35 7.50 14.13
CA VAL A 273 -19.51 8.79 13.42
C VAL A 273 -20.60 8.72 12.37
N TYR A 274 -20.66 7.63 11.60
CA TYR A 274 -21.68 7.41 10.58
C TYR A 274 -23.09 7.32 11.19
N LEU A 275 -23.23 6.65 12.34
CA LEU A 275 -24.50 6.53 13.06
C LEU A 275 -24.95 7.86 13.70
N ILE A 276 -24.02 8.59 14.35
CA ILE A 276 -24.34 9.89 15.01
C ILE A 276 -24.75 10.95 13.98
N ASN A 277 -24.09 10.98 12.82
CA ASN A 277 -24.33 11.98 11.78
C ASN A 277 -25.27 11.48 10.68
N TYR A 278 -26.15 10.52 10.99
CA TYR A 278 -27.09 9.97 10.02
C TYR A 278 -27.87 11.09 9.31
N ARG A 279 -27.95 11.01 7.97
CA ARG A 279 -28.52 12.02 7.04
C ARG A 279 -27.75 13.35 6.91
N ARG A 280 -26.65 13.57 7.64
CA ARG A 280 -25.75 14.74 7.45
C ARG A 280 -24.55 14.35 6.58
N TYR A 281 -24.80 14.06 5.31
CA TYR A 281 -23.83 13.44 4.40
C TYR A 281 -22.51 14.22 4.23
N ASP A 282 -22.57 15.52 3.91
CA ASP A 282 -21.36 16.33 3.68
C ASP A 282 -20.50 16.46 4.94
N LEU A 283 -21.15 16.64 6.11
CA LEU A 283 -20.46 16.69 7.40
C LEU A 283 -19.83 15.34 7.74
N THR A 284 -20.56 14.25 7.50
CA THR A 284 -20.08 12.88 7.77
C THR A 284 -18.83 12.59 6.94
N ALA A 285 -18.87 12.84 5.62
CA ALA A 285 -17.72 12.63 4.74
C ALA A 285 -16.50 13.46 5.17
N ARG A 286 -16.70 14.73 5.56
CA ARG A 286 -15.63 15.59 6.09
C ARG A 286 -14.97 14.99 7.34
N ILE A 287 -15.78 14.54 8.30
CA ILE A 287 -15.28 13.97 9.55
C ILE A 287 -14.54 12.66 9.28
N LEU A 288 -15.10 11.77 8.43
CA LEU A 288 -14.46 10.50 8.05
C LEU A 288 -13.09 10.74 7.39
N SER A 289 -12.99 11.68 6.44
CA SER A 289 -11.71 12.05 5.83
C SER A 289 -10.73 12.67 6.83
N GLY A 290 -11.21 13.46 7.78
CA GLY A 290 -10.38 13.99 8.88
C GLY A 290 -9.81 12.89 9.77
N ILE A 291 -10.65 11.94 10.19
CA ILE A 291 -10.24 10.78 11.01
C ILE A 291 -9.23 9.90 10.25
N MET A 292 -9.46 9.66 8.97
CA MET A 292 -8.52 8.95 8.10
C MET A 292 -7.13 9.61 8.09
N LEU A 293 -7.07 10.93 7.92
CA LEU A 293 -5.81 11.68 7.93
C LEU A 293 -5.12 11.59 9.30
N LEU A 294 -5.87 11.78 10.39
CA LEU A 294 -5.33 11.68 11.74
C LEU A 294 -4.76 10.28 12.03
N ALA A 295 -5.50 9.22 11.70
CA ALA A 295 -5.04 7.85 11.86
C ALA A 295 -3.78 7.57 11.02
N SER A 296 -3.73 8.07 9.78
CA SER A 296 -2.57 7.94 8.90
C SER A 296 -1.36 8.71 9.44
N MET A 297 -1.56 9.89 10.04
CA MET A 297 -0.50 10.66 10.68
C MET A 297 0.07 9.94 11.91
N VAL A 298 -0.78 9.31 12.73
CA VAL A 298 -0.32 8.50 13.88
C VAL A 298 0.60 7.37 13.42
N VAL A 299 0.23 6.67 12.34
CA VAL A 299 1.07 5.62 11.74
C VAL A 299 2.39 6.21 11.23
N ALA A 300 2.36 7.35 10.53
CA ALA A 300 3.56 7.99 10.02
C ALA A 300 4.50 8.49 11.14
N VAL A 301 3.96 9.04 12.23
CA VAL A 301 4.74 9.46 13.42
C VAL A 301 5.42 8.27 14.06
N GLN A 302 4.71 7.15 14.25
CA GLN A 302 5.33 5.93 14.77
C GLN A 302 6.46 5.42 13.86
N ALA A 303 6.25 5.47 12.54
CA ALA A 303 7.27 5.08 11.57
C ALA A 303 8.54 5.94 11.69
N ILE A 304 8.39 7.24 11.95
CA ILE A 304 9.51 8.15 12.21
C ILE A 304 10.22 7.76 13.52
N SER A 305 9.47 7.47 14.59
CA SER A 305 10.04 6.99 15.86
C SER A 305 10.82 5.68 15.69
N ASN A 306 10.34 4.79 14.82
CA ASN A 306 11.00 3.54 14.46
C ASN A 306 12.16 3.71 13.45
N LYS A 307 12.47 4.94 13.01
CA LYS A 307 13.49 5.27 11.99
C LYS A 307 13.25 4.58 10.64
N GLU A 308 12.01 4.30 10.29
CA GLU A 308 11.65 3.73 9.00
C GLU A 308 11.76 4.79 7.88
N LYS A 309 12.31 4.39 6.72
CA LYS A 309 12.47 5.30 5.59
C LYS A 309 11.12 5.73 5.03
N GLY A 310 11.02 7.00 4.66
CA GLY A 310 9.82 7.58 4.07
C GLY A 310 8.82 8.16 5.08
N GLY A 311 8.91 7.82 6.37
CA GLY A 311 7.96 8.31 7.39
C GLY A 311 7.79 9.85 7.41
N VAL A 312 8.90 10.59 7.36
CA VAL A 312 8.89 12.07 7.31
C VAL A 312 8.19 12.60 6.05
N MET A 313 8.49 12.02 4.89
CA MET A 313 7.89 12.45 3.62
C MET A 313 6.38 12.22 3.60
N ILE A 314 5.92 11.09 4.14
CA ILE A 314 4.49 10.78 4.27
C ILE A 314 3.82 11.75 5.25
N LEU A 315 4.43 12.02 6.40
CA LEU A 315 3.89 12.98 7.36
C LEU A 315 3.75 14.37 6.72
N CYS A 316 4.76 14.86 5.99
CA CYS A 316 4.68 16.12 5.25
C CYS A 316 3.54 16.12 4.22
N GLY A 317 3.40 15.05 3.43
CA GLY A 317 2.32 14.92 2.45
C GLY A 317 0.92 14.93 3.09
N LEU A 318 0.76 14.23 4.22
CA LEU A 318 -0.49 14.23 4.98
C LEU A 318 -0.80 15.60 5.60
N MET A 319 0.21 16.33 6.11
CA MET A 319 0.03 17.68 6.64
C MET A 319 -0.35 18.68 5.56
N ILE A 320 0.27 18.60 4.37
CA ILE A 320 -0.10 19.41 3.21
C ILE A 320 -1.55 19.10 2.81
N SER A 321 -1.93 17.83 2.78
CA SER A 321 -3.30 17.39 2.47
C SER A 321 -4.31 17.94 3.47
N PHE A 322 -3.98 17.91 4.76
CA PHE A 322 -4.81 18.49 5.82
C PHE A 322 -4.96 20.01 5.64
N LEU A 323 -3.88 20.74 5.34
CA LEU A 323 -3.92 22.18 5.14
C LEU A 323 -4.78 22.56 3.92
N ILE A 324 -4.60 21.87 2.79
CA ILE A 324 -5.37 22.11 1.56
C ILE A 324 -6.87 21.90 1.78
N ASN A 325 -7.25 20.83 2.47
CA ASN A 325 -8.64 20.51 2.75
C ASN A 325 -9.35 21.58 3.61
N ASN A 326 -8.59 22.34 4.41
CA ASN A 326 -9.13 23.44 5.23
C ASN A 326 -9.20 24.78 4.48
N ILE A 327 -8.39 24.99 3.43
CA ILE A 327 -8.29 26.27 2.71
C ILE A 327 -9.22 26.32 1.48
N LEU A 328 -9.31 25.21 0.73
CA LEU A 328 -10.06 25.17 -0.51
C LEU A 328 -11.55 24.88 -0.29
N PHE A 329 -12.37 25.21 -1.29
CA PHE A 329 -13.76 24.74 -1.33
C PHE A 329 -13.81 23.22 -1.20
N TYR A 330 -14.71 22.76 -0.34
CA TYR A 330 -14.79 21.39 0.16
C TYR A 330 -14.60 20.31 -0.91
N ASP A 331 -15.36 20.38 -2.00
CA ASP A 331 -15.31 19.36 -3.06
C ASP A 331 -13.91 19.27 -3.68
N PHE A 332 -13.28 20.40 -4.03
CA PHE A 332 -11.94 20.40 -4.62
C PHE A 332 -10.84 20.02 -3.62
N GLY A 333 -10.97 20.47 -2.37
CA GLY A 333 -9.99 20.20 -1.31
C GLY A 333 -9.84 18.70 -1.03
N ILE A 334 -10.94 17.97 -0.96
CA ILE A 334 -10.94 16.51 -0.73
C ILE A 334 -10.24 15.76 -1.86
N PHE A 335 -10.52 16.08 -3.12
CA PHE A 335 -9.94 15.34 -4.24
C PHE A 335 -8.45 15.60 -4.44
N ILE A 336 -8.00 16.83 -4.17
CA ILE A 336 -6.57 17.14 -4.14
C ILE A 336 -5.88 16.38 -3.00
N CYS A 337 -6.51 16.31 -1.82
CA CYS A 337 -6.04 15.48 -0.70
C CYS A 337 -5.88 14.00 -1.11
N PHE A 338 -6.87 13.42 -1.78
CA PHE A 338 -6.78 12.03 -2.27
C PHE A 338 -5.65 11.82 -3.27
N THR A 339 -5.43 12.77 -4.18
CA THR A 339 -4.31 12.72 -5.13
C THR A 339 -2.97 12.71 -4.40
N ILE A 340 -2.80 13.56 -3.38
CA ILE A 340 -1.58 13.60 -2.57
C ILE A 340 -1.40 12.28 -1.80
N ILE A 341 -2.47 11.74 -1.22
CA ILE A 341 -2.43 10.44 -0.54
C ILE A 341 -1.96 9.33 -1.50
N VAL A 342 -2.53 9.25 -2.70
CA VAL A 342 -2.12 8.25 -3.71
C VAL A 342 -0.66 8.44 -4.11
N LEU A 343 -0.18 9.68 -4.28
CA LEU A 343 1.24 9.95 -4.56
C LEU A 343 2.15 9.51 -3.40
N CYS A 344 1.75 9.75 -2.16
CA CYS A 344 2.44 9.27 -0.96
C CYS A 344 2.49 7.73 -0.93
N MET A 345 1.39 7.07 -1.27
CA MET A 345 1.32 5.61 -1.34
C MET A 345 2.23 5.05 -2.42
N LEU A 346 2.22 5.63 -3.63
CA LEU A 346 3.11 5.25 -4.74
C LEU A 346 4.59 5.40 -4.34
N TYR A 347 4.94 6.53 -3.75
CA TYR A 347 6.30 6.76 -3.25
C TYR A 347 6.73 5.68 -2.25
N LEU A 348 5.88 5.36 -1.28
CA LEU A 348 6.20 4.35 -0.28
C LEU A 348 6.28 2.93 -0.87
N HIS A 349 5.48 2.63 -1.88
CA HIS A 349 5.57 1.38 -2.65
C HIS A 349 6.93 1.27 -3.34
N THR A 350 7.38 2.34 -4.01
CA THR A 350 8.68 2.35 -4.72
C THR A 350 9.87 2.19 -3.79
N ILE A 351 9.83 2.77 -2.58
CA ILE A 351 10.89 2.59 -1.58
C ILE A 351 10.99 1.13 -1.15
N ARG A 352 9.86 0.49 -0.82
CA ARG A 352 9.89 -0.90 -0.37
C ARG A 352 10.31 -1.86 -1.47
N ALA A 353 9.81 -1.67 -2.69
CA ALA A 353 10.25 -2.46 -3.84
C ALA A 353 11.78 -2.39 -4.03
N LYS A 354 12.37 -1.21 -3.80
CA LYS A 354 13.83 -1.02 -3.86
C LYS A 354 14.58 -1.62 -2.67
N GLU A 355 13.98 -1.65 -1.48
CA GLU A 355 14.56 -2.31 -0.31
C GLU A 355 14.57 -3.83 -0.48
N ASP A 356 13.49 -4.39 -0.98
CA ASP A 356 13.35 -5.83 -1.27
C ASP A 356 14.36 -6.27 -2.34
N ASP A 357 14.51 -5.50 -3.42
CA ASP A 357 15.52 -5.77 -4.46
C ASP A 357 16.94 -5.72 -3.89
N ARG A 358 17.26 -4.71 -3.07
CA ARG A 358 18.57 -4.62 -2.41
C ARG A 358 18.86 -5.79 -1.48
N ALA A 359 17.86 -6.23 -0.71
CA ALA A 359 17.99 -7.38 0.17
C ALA A 359 18.25 -8.65 -0.64
N TYR A 360 17.54 -8.82 -1.77
CA TYR A 360 17.75 -9.94 -2.68
C TYR A 360 19.17 -9.92 -3.30
N GLN A 361 19.63 -8.77 -3.81
CA GLN A 361 20.99 -8.64 -4.34
C GLN A 361 22.06 -8.89 -3.28
N ALA A 362 21.86 -8.41 -2.04
CA ALA A 362 22.78 -8.66 -0.94
C ALA A 362 22.88 -10.16 -0.61
N SER A 363 21.75 -10.88 -0.63
CA SER A 363 21.70 -12.33 -0.44
C SER A 363 22.46 -13.06 -1.54
N LEU A 364 22.27 -12.68 -2.81
CA LEU A 364 22.99 -13.27 -3.94
C LEU A 364 24.50 -13.04 -3.85
N LEU A 365 24.92 -11.83 -3.48
CA LEU A 365 26.33 -11.49 -3.30
C LEU A 365 26.96 -12.26 -2.15
N LEU A 366 26.24 -12.42 -1.04
CA LEU A 366 26.71 -13.24 0.09
C LEU A 366 26.95 -14.68 -0.36
N SER A 367 25.98 -15.28 -1.07
CA SER A 367 26.08 -16.65 -1.55
C SER A 367 27.25 -16.84 -2.52
N SER A 368 27.41 -15.92 -3.49
CA SER A 368 28.53 -15.90 -4.42
C SER A 368 29.89 -15.79 -3.71
N ARG A 369 29.98 -14.96 -2.66
CA ARG A 369 31.21 -14.85 -1.85
C ARG A 369 31.52 -16.13 -1.10
N LEU A 370 30.53 -16.80 -0.53
CA LEU A 370 30.71 -18.07 0.19
C LEU A 370 31.16 -19.18 -0.76
N LYS A 371 30.62 -19.22 -1.98
CA LYS A 371 31.11 -20.09 -3.05
C LYS A 371 32.57 -19.83 -3.40
N LEU A 372 32.94 -18.56 -3.62
CA LEU A 372 34.34 -18.20 -3.93
C LEU A 372 35.30 -18.55 -2.78
N GLN A 373 34.86 -18.37 -1.53
CA GLN A 373 35.66 -18.75 -0.36
C GLN A 373 35.88 -20.26 -0.27
N LEU A 374 34.85 -21.07 -0.56
CA LEU A 374 34.96 -22.53 -0.64
C LEU A 374 36.02 -22.94 -1.66
N LEU A 375 35.91 -22.43 -2.89
CA LEU A 375 36.86 -22.76 -3.98
C LEU A 375 38.29 -22.29 -3.67
N LYS A 376 38.45 -21.05 -3.16
CA LYS A 376 39.76 -20.50 -2.83
C LYS A 376 40.46 -21.26 -1.71
N LYS A 377 39.71 -21.81 -0.74
CA LYS A 377 40.26 -22.54 0.39
C LYS A 377 40.96 -23.83 -0.03
N ASN A 378 40.43 -24.53 -1.03
CA ASN A 378 40.99 -25.81 -1.48
C ASN A 378 42.07 -25.68 -2.55
N ILE A 379 42.11 -24.57 -3.28
CA ILE A 379 43.22 -24.22 -4.19
C ILE A 379 44.31 -23.44 -3.43
N GLN A 380 44.60 -23.80 -2.17
CA GLN A 380 45.71 -23.18 -1.46
C GLN A 380 47.02 -23.53 -2.17
N PRO A 381 47.82 -22.55 -2.66
CA PRO A 381 49.00 -22.83 -3.45
C PRO A 381 50.01 -23.74 -2.74
N HIS A 382 50.11 -23.60 -1.41
CA HIS A 382 50.97 -24.43 -0.59
C HIS A 382 50.42 -25.86 -0.41
N PHE A 383 49.11 -26.04 -0.31
CA PHE A 383 48.49 -27.36 -0.29
C PHE A 383 48.76 -28.09 -1.60
N ILE A 384 48.44 -27.46 -2.73
CA ILE A 384 48.65 -28.04 -4.06
C ILE A 384 50.13 -28.35 -4.28
N LYS A 385 51.03 -27.39 -4.03
CA LYS A 385 52.48 -27.60 -4.22
C LYS A 385 52.97 -28.80 -3.42
N ASN A 386 52.67 -28.88 -2.13
CA ASN A 386 53.16 -29.99 -1.29
C ASN A 386 52.52 -31.33 -1.68
N THR A 387 51.24 -31.33 -2.06
CA THR A 387 50.55 -32.55 -2.49
C THR A 387 51.15 -33.05 -3.80
N LEU A 388 51.47 -32.15 -4.74
CA LEU A 388 52.17 -32.50 -5.98
C LEU A 388 53.59 -33.00 -5.71
N THR A 389 54.32 -32.41 -4.75
CA THR A 389 55.65 -32.91 -4.37
C THR A 389 55.57 -34.34 -3.83
N SER A 390 54.69 -34.61 -2.85
CA SER A 390 54.49 -35.97 -2.35
C SER A 390 54.03 -36.94 -3.45
N LEU A 391 53.25 -36.46 -4.43
CA LEU A 391 52.79 -37.27 -5.55
C LEU A 391 53.95 -37.67 -6.46
N ILE A 392 54.90 -36.76 -6.72
CA ILE A 392 56.12 -37.08 -7.47
C ILE A 392 56.88 -38.21 -6.74
N ASP A 393 57.09 -38.07 -5.44
CA ASP A 393 57.78 -39.07 -4.62
C ASP A 393 57.09 -40.44 -4.69
N TRP A 394 55.75 -40.50 -4.53
CA TRP A 394 54.99 -41.74 -4.61
C TRP A 394 54.99 -42.38 -6.01
N VAL A 395 55.00 -41.58 -7.09
CA VAL A 395 55.08 -42.10 -8.46
C VAL A 395 56.45 -42.71 -8.73
N GLU A 396 57.52 -42.14 -8.16
CA GLU A 396 58.88 -42.67 -8.28
C GLU A 396 59.09 -43.94 -7.43
N GLU A 397 58.65 -43.93 -6.16
CA GLU A 397 58.83 -45.08 -5.26
C GLU A 397 57.89 -46.26 -5.58
N SER A 398 56.63 -45.96 -5.90
CA SER A 398 55.58 -46.97 -6.08
C SER A 398 54.50 -46.47 -7.06
N PRO A 399 54.68 -46.69 -8.37
CA PRO A 399 53.75 -46.22 -9.40
C PRO A 399 52.29 -46.63 -9.14
N LYS A 400 52.07 -47.82 -8.55
CA LYS A 400 50.73 -48.29 -8.18
C LYS A 400 50.09 -47.42 -7.09
N GLN A 401 50.84 -47.02 -6.07
CA GLN A 401 50.34 -46.11 -5.03
C GLN A 401 50.18 -44.68 -5.55
N GLY A 402 51.09 -44.22 -6.43
CA GLY A 402 50.95 -42.94 -7.12
C GLY A 402 49.63 -42.81 -7.90
N VAL A 403 49.20 -43.86 -8.61
CA VAL A 403 47.88 -43.88 -9.30
C VAL A 403 46.72 -43.78 -8.31
N VAL A 404 46.78 -44.47 -7.17
CA VAL A 404 45.75 -44.37 -6.12
C VAL A 404 45.69 -42.94 -5.57
N PHE A 405 46.84 -42.31 -5.35
CA PHE A 405 46.92 -40.95 -4.85
C PHE A 405 46.35 -39.92 -5.87
N ILE A 406 46.68 -40.07 -7.16
CA ILE A 406 46.10 -39.25 -8.24
C ILE A 406 44.57 -39.36 -8.25
N ASN A 407 44.03 -40.58 -8.19
CA ASN A 407 42.58 -40.79 -8.20
C ASN A 407 41.90 -40.22 -6.95
N ALA A 408 42.52 -40.34 -5.77
CA ALA A 408 42.00 -39.73 -4.54
C ALA A 408 41.95 -38.20 -4.62
N LEU A 409 43.01 -37.59 -5.16
CA LEU A 409 43.08 -36.13 -5.36
C LEU A 409 42.05 -35.65 -6.40
N ALA A 410 41.89 -36.36 -7.51
CA ALA A 410 40.87 -36.05 -8.51
C ALA A 410 39.46 -36.14 -7.92
N ALA A 411 39.16 -37.22 -7.19
CA ALA A 411 37.87 -37.41 -6.53
C ALA A 411 37.56 -36.30 -5.50
N GLU A 412 38.56 -35.83 -4.75
CA GLU A 412 38.39 -34.69 -3.84
C GLU A 412 37.99 -33.41 -4.60
N PHE A 413 38.67 -33.09 -5.70
CA PHE A 413 38.34 -31.91 -6.52
C PHE A 413 36.97 -32.01 -7.20
N ASP A 414 36.61 -33.19 -7.72
CA ASP A 414 35.32 -33.41 -8.36
C ASP A 414 34.16 -33.24 -7.38
N LEU A 415 34.24 -33.91 -6.21
CA LEU A 415 33.26 -33.76 -5.13
C LEU A 415 33.16 -32.31 -4.66
N MET A 416 34.30 -31.62 -4.54
CA MET A 416 34.32 -30.21 -4.14
C MET A 416 33.58 -29.32 -5.15
N ASN A 417 33.82 -29.54 -6.44
CA ASN A 417 33.21 -28.77 -7.51
C ASN A 417 31.69 -29.00 -7.52
N GLU A 418 31.27 -30.27 -7.39
CA GLU A 418 29.87 -30.68 -7.32
C GLU A 418 29.12 -29.97 -6.18
N ILE A 419 29.70 -29.95 -4.97
CA ILE A 419 29.03 -29.36 -3.81
C ILE A 419 29.13 -27.82 -3.75
N SER A 420 30.01 -27.20 -4.55
CA SER A 420 30.28 -25.76 -4.48
C SER A 420 29.11 -24.88 -4.94
N GLU A 421 28.26 -25.41 -5.82
CA GLU A 421 27.09 -24.72 -6.38
C GLU A 421 25.84 -24.84 -5.49
N ALA A 422 25.83 -25.79 -4.55
CA ALA A 422 24.67 -26.07 -3.73
C ALA A 422 24.63 -25.22 -2.46
N THR A 423 23.44 -24.84 -2.02
CA THR A 423 23.23 -24.22 -0.69
C THR A 423 23.18 -25.27 0.42
N LEU A 424 22.58 -26.43 0.12
CA LEU A 424 22.53 -27.60 0.98
C LEU A 424 22.87 -28.84 0.16
N ILE A 425 23.61 -29.75 0.76
CA ILE A 425 23.97 -31.05 0.18
C ILE A 425 23.55 -32.18 1.13
N PRO A 426 23.32 -33.40 0.62
CA PRO A 426 23.21 -34.57 1.48
C PRO A 426 24.47 -34.73 2.31
N ILE A 427 24.32 -35.04 3.60
CA ILE A 427 25.45 -35.28 4.50
C ILE A 427 26.34 -36.43 4.01
N SER A 428 25.77 -37.38 3.26
CA SER A 428 26.55 -38.43 2.59
C SER A 428 27.60 -37.87 1.64
N SER A 429 27.28 -36.81 0.89
CA SER A 429 28.21 -36.15 -0.04
C SER A 429 29.32 -35.45 0.75
N GLU A 430 28.99 -34.87 1.90
CA GLU A 430 29.99 -34.22 2.75
C GLU A 430 30.93 -35.22 3.43
N ILE A 431 30.39 -36.35 3.89
CA ILE A 431 31.19 -37.47 4.42
C ILE A 431 32.09 -38.06 3.33
N ALA A 432 31.60 -38.18 2.09
CA ALA A 432 32.39 -38.64 0.95
C ALA A 432 33.58 -37.69 0.69
N LEU A 433 33.34 -36.37 0.72
CA LEU A 433 34.41 -35.38 0.61
C LEU A 433 35.43 -35.51 1.76
N CYS A 434 34.97 -35.67 3.01
CA CYS A 434 35.86 -35.90 4.15
C CYS A 434 36.73 -37.15 3.96
N LYS A 435 36.15 -38.26 3.51
CA LYS A 435 36.87 -39.53 3.28
C LYS A 435 37.89 -39.40 2.13
N ALA A 436 37.54 -38.73 1.04
CA ALA A 436 38.47 -38.44 -0.04
C ALA A 436 39.66 -37.58 0.44
N HIS A 437 39.38 -36.52 1.19
CA HIS A 437 40.43 -35.66 1.78
C HIS A 437 41.35 -36.42 2.74
N LEU A 438 40.78 -37.31 3.57
CA LEU A 438 41.58 -38.16 4.47
C LEU A 438 42.57 -39.02 3.69
N LEU A 439 42.15 -39.69 2.61
CA LEU A 439 43.04 -40.50 1.77
C LEU A 439 44.19 -39.67 1.18
N VAL A 440 43.91 -38.46 0.69
CA VAL A 440 44.94 -37.54 0.19
C VAL A 440 45.92 -37.16 1.30
N MET A 441 45.41 -36.94 2.53
CA MET A 441 46.25 -36.64 3.69
C MET A 441 47.04 -37.84 4.21
N GLU A 442 46.56 -39.08 4.05
CA GLU A 442 47.33 -40.29 4.39
C GLU A 442 48.61 -40.36 3.57
N PHE A 443 48.52 -40.18 2.24
CA PHE A 443 49.70 -40.18 1.36
C PHE A 443 50.66 -39.02 1.64
N ARG A 444 50.13 -37.83 1.97
CA ARG A 444 50.96 -36.63 2.18
C ARG A 444 51.64 -36.57 3.54
N LYS A 445 51.03 -37.17 4.57
CA LYS A 445 51.52 -37.11 5.96
C LYS A 445 52.10 -38.43 6.45
N GLU A 446 51.85 -39.52 5.74
CA GLU A 446 52.19 -40.89 6.15
C GLU A 446 51.59 -41.28 7.51
N ILE A 447 50.43 -40.70 7.84
CA ILE A 447 49.65 -40.97 9.06
C ILE A 447 48.36 -41.68 8.65
N LYS A 448 47.92 -42.68 9.41
CA LYS A 448 46.63 -43.34 9.17
C LYS A 448 45.49 -42.57 9.82
N TYR A 449 44.43 -42.32 9.05
CA TYR A 449 43.23 -41.64 9.54
C TYR A 449 42.05 -42.61 9.58
N ILE A 450 41.41 -42.72 10.74
CA ILE A 450 40.28 -43.64 10.94
C ILE A 450 39.01 -42.82 11.08
N TRP A 451 38.04 -43.06 10.20
CA TRP A 451 36.73 -42.41 10.22
C TRP A 451 35.66 -43.34 10.77
N SER A 452 34.82 -42.83 11.67
CA SER A 452 33.60 -43.51 12.12
C SER A 452 32.42 -42.55 12.16
N ASP A 453 31.25 -43.02 11.73
CA ASP A 453 30.02 -42.24 11.75
C ASP A 453 28.86 -43.06 12.31
N PHE A 454 28.03 -42.44 13.17
CA PHE A 454 26.96 -43.11 13.91
C PHE A 454 25.66 -42.29 13.89
N GLY A 455 24.56 -42.98 13.61
CA GLY A 455 23.20 -42.43 13.70
C GLY A 455 22.84 -41.45 12.58
N ILE A 456 23.56 -41.43 11.46
CA ILE A 456 23.35 -40.49 10.35
C ILE A 456 22.40 -41.07 9.31
N GLU A 457 21.34 -40.35 8.97
CA GLU A 457 20.54 -40.65 7.78
C GLU A 457 21.17 -39.97 6.55
N ALA A 458 21.43 -40.74 5.49
CA ALA A 458 22.14 -40.25 4.30
C ALA A 458 21.44 -39.07 3.60
N SER A 459 20.12 -38.93 3.77
CA SER A 459 19.30 -37.86 3.20
C SER A 459 19.28 -36.57 4.01
N GLU A 460 19.90 -36.52 5.20
CA GLU A 460 19.97 -35.29 5.98
C GLU A 460 20.76 -34.22 5.22
N MET A 461 20.22 -33.00 5.22
CA MET A 461 20.77 -31.90 4.42
C MET A 461 21.59 -30.96 5.31
N ILE A 462 22.80 -30.64 4.87
CA ILE A 462 23.76 -29.79 5.58
C ILE A 462 24.43 -28.82 4.58
N PRO A 463 24.85 -27.62 5.00
CA PRO A 463 25.57 -26.72 4.11
C PRO A 463 26.90 -27.35 3.67
N PRO A 464 27.39 -27.06 2.46
CA PRO A 464 28.61 -27.68 1.95
C PRO A 464 29.86 -27.26 2.74
N ALA A 465 30.77 -28.22 2.89
CA ALA A 465 32.12 -28.05 3.46
C ALA A 465 32.19 -27.55 4.92
N ILE A 466 31.14 -27.73 5.71
CA ILE A 466 31.14 -27.65 7.16
C ILE A 466 32.05 -28.72 7.78
N LEU A 467 31.71 -30.01 7.62
CA LEU A 467 32.45 -31.14 8.18
C LEU A 467 33.86 -31.21 7.61
N HIS A 468 34.02 -30.96 6.30
CA HIS A 468 35.34 -30.86 5.67
C HIS A 468 36.21 -29.78 6.34
N THR A 469 35.63 -28.61 6.67
CA THR A 469 36.35 -27.56 7.39
C THR A 469 36.72 -27.96 8.82
N LEU A 470 35.84 -28.70 9.52
CA LEU A 470 36.14 -29.23 10.85
C LEU A 470 37.25 -30.29 10.81
N LEU A 471 37.22 -31.15 9.79
CA LEU A 471 38.24 -32.17 9.52
C LEU A 471 39.62 -31.54 9.31
N GLU A 472 39.74 -30.56 8.41
CA GLU A 472 41.01 -29.86 8.15
C GLU A 472 41.58 -29.19 9.40
N ASN A 473 40.71 -28.58 10.21
CA ASN A 473 41.12 -28.01 11.50
C ASN A 473 41.67 -29.11 12.43
N GLY A 474 40.99 -30.27 12.48
CA GLY A 474 41.45 -31.45 13.20
C GLY A 474 42.84 -31.90 12.75
N ILE A 475 43.08 -32.07 11.45
CA ILE A 475 44.37 -32.48 10.89
C ILE A 475 45.47 -31.46 11.18
N THR A 476 45.16 -30.16 11.11
CA THR A 476 46.14 -29.08 11.27
C THR A 476 46.61 -28.91 12.73
N HIS A 477 45.68 -29.06 13.66
CA HIS A 477 45.89 -28.76 15.09
C HIS A 477 46.17 -29.99 15.95
N SER A 478 46.02 -31.20 15.38
CA SER A 478 46.28 -32.46 16.08
C SER A 478 47.66 -33.03 15.75
N MET A 479 48.21 -33.79 16.70
CA MET A 479 49.36 -34.69 16.52
C MET A 479 48.88 -36.13 16.69
N PRO A 480 49.40 -37.08 15.89
CA PRO A 480 49.04 -38.49 16.03
C PRO A 480 49.44 -39.05 17.41
N PHE A 481 48.77 -40.12 17.82
CA PHE A 481 49.19 -40.92 18.98
C PHE A 481 50.45 -41.74 18.63
N GLU A 482 51.00 -42.46 19.61
CA GLU A 482 52.23 -43.27 19.45
C GLU A 482 52.16 -44.35 18.35
N GLU A 483 50.97 -44.64 17.81
CA GLU A 483 50.76 -45.58 16.69
C GLU A 483 50.57 -44.91 15.32
N ASP A 484 50.90 -43.62 15.15
CA ASP A 484 50.69 -42.86 13.90
C ASP A 484 49.24 -42.90 13.38
N LYS A 485 48.28 -42.85 14.31
CA LYS A 485 46.84 -42.86 14.03
C LYS A 485 46.13 -41.63 14.61
N ILE A 486 45.17 -41.09 13.86
CA ILE A 486 44.21 -40.08 14.29
C ILE A 486 42.79 -40.59 13.99
N TYR A 487 41.87 -40.43 14.94
CA TYR A 487 40.48 -40.87 14.79
C TYR A 487 39.54 -39.68 14.65
N PHE A 488 38.60 -39.78 13.72
CA PHE A 488 37.50 -38.84 13.52
C PHE A 488 36.17 -39.56 13.74
N GLU A 489 35.32 -38.99 14.59
CA GLU A 489 34.01 -39.55 14.91
C GLU A 489 32.92 -38.50 14.67
N LEU A 490 31.93 -38.85 13.83
CA LEU A 490 30.76 -38.03 13.58
C LEU A 490 29.52 -38.72 14.15
N THR A 491 28.84 -38.07 15.08
CA THR A 491 27.57 -38.56 15.65
C THR A 491 26.45 -37.60 15.32
N PHE A 492 25.33 -38.12 14.84
CA PHE A 492 24.10 -37.36 14.65
C PHE A 492 23.05 -37.77 15.68
N LYS A 493 22.33 -36.78 16.21
CA LYS A 493 21.15 -36.99 17.04
C LYS A 493 20.04 -36.06 16.58
N ARG A 494 18.86 -36.63 16.36
CA ARG A 494 17.64 -35.89 16.05
C ARG A 494 16.64 -36.03 17.20
N THR A 495 16.09 -34.91 17.62
CA THR A 495 14.96 -34.80 18.55
C THR A 495 13.83 -34.06 17.85
N GLU A 496 12.62 -34.03 18.44
CA GLU A 496 11.43 -33.43 17.80
C GLU A 496 11.63 -31.97 17.34
N ASN A 497 12.49 -31.20 18.03
CA ASN A 497 12.70 -29.77 17.75
C ASN A 497 14.15 -29.39 17.39
N HIS A 498 15.10 -30.33 17.41
CA HIS A 498 16.52 -30.00 17.24
C HIS A 498 17.32 -31.14 16.60
N ARG A 499 18.28 -30.75 15.76
CA ARG A 499 19.27 -31.62 15.13
C ARG A 499 20.66 -31.28 15.66
N ALA A 500 21.39 -32.27 16.15
CA ALA A 500 22.71 -32.08 16.73
C ALA A 500 23.75 -32.94 16.01
N TYR A 501 24.76 -32.27 15.43
CA TYR A 501 25.96 -32.90 14.89
C TYR A 501 27.08 -32.76 15.90
N THR A 502 27.69 -33.88 16.31
CA THR A 502 28.87 -33.88 17.16
C THR A 502 30.04 -34.47 16.39
N PHE A 503 31.07 -33.66 16.16
CA PHE A 503 32.30 -34.04 15.47
C PHE A 503 33.45 -34.08 16.48
N ILE A 504 34.10 -35.23 16.61
CA ILE A 504 35.18 -35.46 17.57
C ILE A 504 36.45 -35.85 16.82
N THR A 505 37.54 -35.15 17.12
CA THR A 505 38.89 -35.53 16.69
C THR A 505 39.61 -36.10 17.90
N LYS A 506 39.95 -37.40 17.89
CA LYS A 506 40.75 -38.03 18.94
C LYS A 506 42.21 -38.07 18.52
N ALA A 507 43.02 -37.22 19.17
CA ALA A 507 44.44 -37.04 18.90
C ALA A 507 45.12 -36.28 20.05
N LYS A 508 46.45 -36.19 20.04
CA LYS A 508 47.19 -35.33 20.97
C LYS A 508 47.10 -33.87 20.51
N ASN A 509 46.54 -32.97 21.31
CA ASN A 509 46.42 -31.56 20.94
C ASN A 509 47.79 -30.88 20.91
N ARG A 510 48.05 -30.06 19.89
CA ARG A 510 49.23 -29.20 19.86
C ARG A 510 49.09 -28.09 20.92
N SER A 511 49.95 -28.13 21.95
CA SER A 511 50.02 -27.07 22.96
C SER A 511 50.42 -25.73 22.32
N GLY A 512 49.58 -24.69 22.44
CA GLY A 512 50.04 -23.30 22.24
C GLY A 512 49.24 -22.33 21.37
N ARG A 513 47.97 -22.57 20.99
CA ARG A 513 47.13 -21.53 20.35
C ARG A 513 45.67 -21.57 20.80
N SER A 514 45.41 -21.37 22.09
CA SER A 514 44.05 -21.05 22.55
C SER A 514 43.78 -19.55 22.37
N GLY A 515 42.87 -19.16 21.45
CA GLY A 515 42.25 -17.83 21.57
C GLY A 515 41.74 -17.15 20.29
N LYS A 516 42.18 -17.52 19.08
CA LYS A 516 41.64 -16.91 17.85
C LYS A 516 40.80 -17.91 17.06
N ARG A 517 39.49 -17.67 17.00
CA ARG A 517 38.58 -18.30 16.04
C ARG A 517 39.17 -18.12 14.63
N GLY A 518 39.64 -19.22 14.04
CA GLY A 518 40.30 -19.21 12.74
C GLY A 518 39.34 -18.90 11.59
N THR A 519 39.88 -18.68 10.40
CA THR A 519 39.10 -18.45 9.17
C THR A 519 38.14 -19.59 8.85
N GLY A 520 38.46 -20.82 9.25
CA GLY A 520 37.57 -21.99 9.12
C GLY A 520 36.28 -21.86 9.93
N PHE A 521 36.34 -21.34 11.17
CA PHE A 521 35.13 -21.10 11.97
C PHE A 521 34.25 -20.01 11.34
N GLN A 522 34.87 -18.94 10.81
CA GLN A 522 34.14 -17.87 10.14
C GLN A 522 33.35 -18.38 8.93
N TYR A 523 33.94 -19.32 8.17
CA TYR A 523 33.26 -19.98 7.06
C TYR A 523 32.06 -20.82 7.52
N VAL A 524 32.27 -21.69 8.52
CA VAL A 524 31.21 -22.54 9.10
C VAL A 524 30.04 -21.69 9.61
N ALA A 525 30.33 -20.65 10.40
CA ALA A 525 29.32 -19.73 10.90
C ALA A 525 28.55 -19.04 9.78
N ALA A 526 29.24 -18.54 8.75
CA ALA A 526 28.59 -17.83 7.64
C ALA A 526 27.68 -18.75 6.81
N ARG A 527 28.07 -20.01 6.58
CA ARG A 527 27.24 -21.02 5.88
C ARG A 527 26.04 -21.47 6.69
N LEU A 528 26.20 -21.66 8.00
CA LEU A 528 25.09 -21.97 8.90
C LEU A 528 24.09 -20.79 8.97
N THR A 529 24.59 -19.55 9.05
CA THR A 529 23.72 -18.36 9.01
C THR A 529 23.03 -18.18 7.66
N GLU A 530 23.70 -18.46 6.53
CA GLU A 530 23.07 -18.42 5.20
C GLU A 530 21.90 -19.41 5.09
N SER A 531 22.06 -20.62 5.63
CA SER A 531 21.09 -21.71 5.45
C SER A 531 19.99 -21.74 6.51
N TYR A 532 20.31 -21.38 7.77
CA TYR A 532 19.43 -21.53 8.92
C TYR A 532 19.15 -20.20 9.66
N GLY A 533 19.71 -19.08 9.22
CA GLY A 533 19.55 -17.78 9.88
C GLY A 533 20.18 -17.78 11.27
N ASP A 534 19.38 -17.42 12.29
CA ASP A 534 19.81 -17.39 13.70
C ASP A 534 19.49 -18.69 14.46
N LYS A 535 18.99 -19.73 13.77
CA LYS A 535 18.54 -20.99 14.38
C LYS A 535 19.65 -22.03 14.56
N TRP A 536 20.87 -21.61 14.92
CA TRP A 536 21.96 -22.54 15.16
C TRP A 536 22.84 -22.12 16.33
N GLU A 537 23.41 -23.12 17.00
CA GLU A 537 24.40 -22.94 18.05
C GLU A 537 25.63 -23.77 17.76
N PHE A 538 26.80 -23.25 18.14
CA PHE A 538 28.08 -23.92 17.95
C PHE A 538 28.86 -23.92 19.25
N GLU A 539 29.20 -25.12 19.70
CA GLU A 539 30.06 -25.36 20.85
C GLU A 539 31.35 -26.04 20.37
N SER A 540 32.49 -25.63 20.93
CA SER A 540 33.76 -26.29 20.67
C SER A 540 34.64 -26.26 21.89
N GLY A 541 35.36 -27.34 22.16
CA GLY A 541 36.28 -27.38 23.29
C GLY A 541 37.24 -28.57 23.24
N GLU A 542 38.17 -28.54 24.17
CA GLU A 542 39.13 -29.63 24.40
C GLU A 542 38.49 -30.73 25.24
N ILE A 543 38.78 -31.99 24.90
CA ILE A 543 38.45 -33.17 25.70
C ILE A 543 39.75 -33.87 26.11
N ALA A 544 39.67 -34.76 27.12
CA ALA A 544 40.83 -35.46 27.68
C ALA A 544 41.72 -36.17 26.62
N VAL A 545 41.13 -36.53 25.47
CA VAL A 545 41.81 -37.26 24.39
C VAL A 545 41.52 -36.60 23.02
N GLY A 546 41.55 -35.26 22.94
CA GLY A 546 41.43 -34.52 21.67
C GLY A 546 40.55 -33.28 21.70
N TRP A 547 39.74 -33.08 20.66
CA TRP A 547 38.90 -31.89 20.49
C TRP A 547 37.49 -32.25 20.01
N PHE A 548 36.46 -31.55 20.50
CA PHE A 548 35.09 -31.74 20.05
C PHE A 548 34.49 -30.45 19.49
N VAL A 549 33.57 -30.62 18.54
CA VAL A 549 32.71 -29.58 18.00
C VAL A 549 31.28 -30.11 17.97
N ARG A 550 30.34 -29.31 18.46
CA ARG A 550 28.90 -29.60 18.39
C ARG A 550 28.17 -28.47 17.68
N ILE A 551 27.36 -28.83 16.70
CA ILE A 551 26.48 -27.93 15.96
C ILE A 551 25.05 -28.34 16.27
N ASN A 552 24.29 -27.45 16.90
CA ASN A 552 22.86 -27.63 17.13
C ASN A 552 22.09 -26.75 16.13
N ILE A 553 21.07 -27.32 15.49
CA ILE A 553 20.18 -26.63 14.56
C ILE A 553 18.76 -26.79 15.10
N ASN A 554 18.09 -25.68 15.33
CA ASN A 554 16.71 -25.65 15.80
C ASN A 554 15.77 -25.61 14.59
N ASP A 555 14.83 -26.54 14.50
CA ASP A 555 13.89 -26.61 13.36
C ASP A 555 12.84 -25.46 13.39
#